data_AF-A0A836LIB3-F1
#
_entry.id   AF-A0A836LIB3-F1
#
_cell.length_a   1.000
_cell.length_b   1.000
_cell.length_c   1.000
_cell.angle_alpha   90.00
_cell.angle_beta   90.00
_cell.angle_gamma   90.00
#
_symmetry.space_group_name_H-M   'P 1'
#
loop_
_entity.id
_entity.type
_entity.pdbx_description
1 polymer ?
#
loop_
_entity_poly.entity_id
_entity_poly.type
_entity_poly.pdbx_seq_one_letter_code
_entity_poly.pdbx_strand_id
1 'polypeptide(L)'
;MSFKKHKLAFEANKRVYESVLLTFKGVDGFDVYNCSVPFLYRGKKHIYGRVEKREIWAGSHVRLFEETGKDEFTAVPELSWELEDPYIQNVRGEMIFGGTHVRKDGNKVLTYRGYFYRGTPVMLNYFTAGPDYMKDIRVVSLQDGRLGVFSRFRTEVEVYVGFTTVDSVDHLTMAVIASAKPIDFIKPGTWGGVNQAYLLSSGKIGCIGHTAYSDTKSSGEPLTVYINVSFVFDPETRQVDAEQVIGTKSCYPACPAKIPALEDCVFASGVVMRDDGKCDLYSGVGDTHEGRITIDYPFEGYGSIVGDFSFPMASSL
;
A
#
# COMPACT_ATOMS: atom_id res chain seq x y z
N MET A 1 -22.05 -4.22 11.10
CA MET A 1 -21.66 -3.36 12.25
C MET A 1 -20.76 -2.25 11.73
N SER A 2 -20.71 -1.06 12.35
CA SER A 2 -19.83 0.02 11.88
C SER A 2 -18.35 -0.31 12.14
N PHE A 3 -17.45 0.03 11.22
CA PHE A 3 -16.00 -0.17 11.38
C PHE A 3 -15.44 0.49 12.65
N LYS A 4 -16.07 1.56 13.14
CA LYS A 4 -15.76 2.17 14.44
C LYS A 4 -15.81 1.16 15.59
N LYS A 5 -16.78 0.22 15.59
CA LYS A 5 -16.85 -0.85 16.59
C LYS A 5 -15.70 -1.86 16.44
N HIS A 6 -15.35 -2.23 15.21
CA HIS A 6 -14.21 -3.12 14.95
C HIS A 6 -12.89 -2.47 15.40
N LYS A 7 -12.69 -1.17 15.13
CA LYS A 7 -11.53 -0.42 15.64
C LYS A 7 -11.49 -0.42 17.16
N LEU A 8 -12.60 -0.12 17.85
CA LEU A 8 -12.63 -0.13 19.32
C LEU A 8 -12.32 -1.51 19.91
N ALA A 9 -12.86 -2.57 19.31
CA ALA A 9 -12.56 -3.94 19.72
C ALA A 9 -11.08 -4.29 19.51
N PHE A 10 -10.49 -3.87 18.40
CA PHE A 10 -9.05 -4.01 18.15
C PHE A 10 -8.22 -3.23 19.17
N GLU A 11 -8.52 -1.96 19.42
CA GLU A 11 -7.77 -1.11 20.36
C GLU A 11 -7.69 -1.70 21.76
N ALA A 12 -8.76 -2.38 22.21
CA ALA A 12 -8.81 -3.05 23.51
C ALA A 12 -8.01 -4.36 23.58
N ASN A 13 -7.73 -5.01 22.44
CA ASN A 13 -7.18 -6.38 22.38
C ASN A 13 -5.92 -6.52 21.50
N LYS A 14 -5.41 -5.42 20.93
CA LYS A 14 -4.30 -5.41 19.98
C LYS A 14 -3.05 -6.08 20.56
N ARG A 15 -2.36 -6.83 19.70
CA ARG A 15 -1.10 -7.52 20.02
C ARG A 15 0.00 -6.95 19.12
N VAL A 16 0.77 -6.03 19.68
CA VAL A 16 1.89 -5.37 19.01
C VAL A 16 3.17 -5.74 19.76
N TYR A 17 4.10 -6.38 19.07
CA TYR A 17 5.30 -6.97 19.69
C TYR A 17 6.53 -6.05 19.58
N GLU A 18 6.62 -5.27 18.51
CA GLU A 18 7.58 -4.18 18.32
C GLU A 18 6.85 -3.00 17.68
N SER A 19 7.36 -1.78 17.89
CA SER A 19 6.78 -0.55 17.34
C SER A 19 7.86 0.52 17.16
N VAL A 20 8.10 0.93 15.91
CA VAL A 20 9.15 1.89 15.54
C VAL A 20 8.68 2.83 14.43
N LEU A 21 9.33 3.99 14.32
CA LEU A 21 9.29 4.83 13.13
C LEU A 21 10.62 4.67 12.38
N LEU A 22 10.55 4.57 11.05
CA LEU A 22 11.74 4.44 10.23
C LEU A 22 12.50 5.77 10.16
N THR A 23 13.82 5.68 10.09
CA THR A 23 14.70 6.84 9.88
C THR A 23 15.11 6.92 8.41
N PHE A 24 14.90 8.08 7.77
CA PHE A 24 15.32 8.32 6.39
C PHE A 24 16.43 9.37 6.31
N LYS A 25 17.46 9.09 5.51
CA LYS A 25 18.61 9.98 5.28
C LYS A 25 18.71 10.40 3.81
N GLY A 26 19.35 11.55 3.57
CA GLY A 26 19.61 12.05 2.20
C GLY A 26 18.45 12.81 1.56
N VAL A 27 17.43 13.16 2.35
CA VAL A 27 16.24 13.94 1.95
C VAL A 27 15.85 14.95 3.02
N ASP A 28 16.84 15.60 3.65
CA ASP A 28 16.61 16.55 4.74
C ASP A 28 15.62 17.66 4.36
N GLY A 29 14.71 17.98 5.28
CA GLY A 29 13.63 18.96 5.06
C GLY A 29 12.38 18.40 4.36
N PHE A 30 12.35 17.09 4.08
CA PHE A 30 11.17 16.40 3.56
C PHE A 30 10.72 15.29 4.52
N ASP A 31 9.40 15.09 4.58
CA ASP A 31 8.80 13.92 5.19
C ASP A 31 8.91 12.73 4.22
N VAL A 32 9.02 11.51 4.77
CA VAL A 32 8.96 10.26 4.01
C VAL A 32 7.92 9.34 4.62
N TYR A 33 6.93 8.94 3.82
CA TYR A 33 5.75 8.20 4.28
C TYR A 33 5.08 7.44 3.13
N ASN A 34 3.99 6.71 3.42
CA ASN A 34 3.19 5.93 2.47
C ASN A 34 4.05 5.12 1.50
N CYS A 35 5.04 4.42 2.04
CA CYS A 35 6.04 3.73 1.25
C CYS A 35 5.47 2.50 0.53
N SER A 36 6.24 1.93 -0.40
CA SER A 36 6.02 0.56 -0.83
C SER A 36 6.27 -0.42 0.31
N VAL A 37 5.84 -1.67 0.18
CA VAL A 37 6.41 -2.75 1.00
C VAL A 37 7.93 -2.83 0.78
N PRO A 38 8.75 -3.12 1.81
CA PRO A 38 10.18 -3.37 1.61
C PRO A 38 10.44 -4.57 0.71
N PHE A 39 11.54 -4.52 -0.02
CA PHE A 39 11.95 -5.57 -0.96
C PHE A 39 13.46 -5.75 -0.96
N LEU A 40 13.95 -6.88 -1.45
CA LEU A 40 15.38 -7.17 -1.60
C LEU A 40 15.83 -6.91 -3.03
N TYR A 41 16.97 -6.23 -3.17
CA TYR A 41 17.68 -6.05 -4.42
C TYR A 41 19.18 -6.04 -4.17
N ARG A 42 19.94 -6.81 -4.95
CA ARG A 42 21.41 -6.97 -4.76
C ARG A 42 21.80 -7.34 -3.33
N GLY A 43 21.01 -8.20 -2.68
CA GLY A 43 21.25 -8.68 -1.31
C GLY A 43 20.98 -7.65 -0.21
N LYS A 44 20.43 -6.48 -0.54
CA LYS A 44 20.11 -5.42 0.42
C LYS A 44 18.62 -5.08 0.39
N LYS A 45 18.07 -4.74 1.55
CA LYS A 45 16.69 -4.27 1.67
C LYS A 45 16.58 -2.86 1.14
N HIS A 46 15.52 -2.63 0.41
CA HIS A 46 15.17 -1.36 -0.21
C HIS A 46 13.71 -1.06 0.04
N ILE A 47 13.35 0.22 -0.12
CA ILE A 47 11.97 0.68 -0.05
C ILE A 47 11.80 1.91 -0.95
N TYR A 48 10.66 2.04 -1.62
CA TYR A 48 10.28 3.29 -2.27
C TYR A 48 9.48 4.13 -1.29
N GLY A 49 9.92 5.36 -1.03
CA GLY A 49 9.21 6.30 -0.16
C GLY A 49 8.61 7.45 -0.93
N ARG A 50 7.38 7.85 -0.57
CA ARG A 50 6.82 9.14 -0.99
C ARG A 50 7.51 10.23 -0.17
N VAL A 51 8.11 11.19 -0.86
CA VAL A 51 8.89 12.29 -0.30
C VAL A 51 8.16 13.61 -0.59
N GLU A 52 7.78 14.33 0.46
CA GLU A 52 7.04 15.58 0.35
C GLU A 52 7.41 16.54 1.49
N LYS A 53 7.44 17.85 1.23
CA LYS A 53 7.61 18.82 2.32
C LYS A 53 6.38 18.83 3.23
N ARG A 54 6.59 19.06 4.53
CA ARG A 54 5.53 19.10 5.54
C ARG A 54 4.38 20.02 5.14
N GLU A 55 4.69 21.22 4.69
CA GLU A 55 3.77 22.31 4.39
C GLU A 55 3.16 22.26 2.98
N ILE A 56 3.71 21.46 2.07
CA ILE A 56 3.25 21.36 0.69
C ILE A 56 2.23 20.23 0.55
N TRP A 57 1.20 20.45 -0.26
CA TRP A 57 0.23 19.42 -0.65
C TRP A 57 0.33 19.10 -2.14
N ALA A 58 0.25 17.81 -2.46
CA ALA A 58 0.27 17.28 -3.82
C ALA A 58 1.52 17.66 -4.62
N GLY A 59 2.66 17.85 -3.94
CA GLY A 59 3.96 18.19 -4.53
C GLY A 59 4.99 17.09 -4.32
N SER A 60 4.50 15.86 -4.18
CA SER A 60 5.31 14.70 -3.85
C SER A 60 6.15 14.21 -5.03
N HIS A 61 7.25 13.56 -4.69
CA HIS A 61 7.98 12.67 -5.59
C HIS A 61 8.30 11.38 -4.84
N VAL A 62 8.62 10.31 -5.57
CA VAL A 62 9.08 9.05 -5.00
C VAL A 62 10.58 8.98 -5.12
N ARG A 63 11.24 8.44 -4.09
CA ARG A 63 12.67 8.11 -4.08
C ARG A 63 12.85 6.64 -3.70
N LEU A 64 13.89 6.01 -4.26
CA LEU A 64 14.37 4.73 -3.79
C LEU A 64 15.29 4.94 -2.59
N PHE A 65 15.15 4.11 -1.55
CA PHE A 65 16.04 4.07 -0.41
C PHE A 65 16.60 2.66 -0.19
N GLU A 66 17.83 2.58 0.32
CA GLU A 66 18.52 1.34 0.71
C GLU A 66 18.67 1.31 2.24
N GLU A 67 18.50 0.15 2.86
CA GLU A 67 18.70 -0.05 4.31
C GLU A 67 20.18 0.14 4.68
N THR A 68 20.45 1.08 5.59
CA THR A 68 21.81 1.41 6.09
C THR A 68 22.00 1.13 7.57
N GLY A 69 20.93 0.72 8.25
CA GLY A 69 20.92 0.32 9.65
C GLY A 69 19.57 -0.29 10.02
N LYS A 70 19.43 -0.80 11.24
CA LYS A 70 18.14 -1.31 11.71
C LYS A 70 17.10 -0.18 11.67
N ASP A 71 16.03 -0.39 10.91
CA ASP A 71 14.94 0.59 10.72
C ASP A 71 15.43 1.93 10.15
N GLU A 72 16.55 1.93 9.43
CA GLU A 72 17.18 3.12 8.85
C GLU A 72 17.46 2.92 7.35
N PHE A 73 17.04 3.90 6.55
CA PHE A 73 17.12 3.88 5.10
C PHE A 73 17.76 5.16 4.55
N THR A 74 18.70 5.03 3.61
CA THR A 74 19.36 6.18 2.96
C THR A 74 18.94 6.26 1.51
N ALA A 75 18.63 7.47 1.03
CA ALA A 75 18.20 7.70 -0.33
C ALA A 75 19.27 7.29 -1.34
N VAL A 76 18.87 6.49 -2.33
CA VAL A 76 19.72 6.19 -3.48
C VAL A 76 19.78 7.44 -4.37
N PRO A 77 20.99 7.87 -4.81
CA PRO A 77 21.14 9.05 -5.66
C PRO A 77 20.38 8.94 -6.99
N GLU A 78 19.96 10.09 -7.53
CA GLU A 78 19.47 10.28 -8.92
C GLU A 78 18.18 9.54 -9.33
N LEU A 79 17.64 8.64 -8.50
CA LEU A 79 16.41 7.92 -8.79
C LEU A 79 15.19 8.62 -8.18
N SER A 80 14.36 9.21 -9.04
CA SER A 80 13.11 9.86 -8.64
C SER A 80 11.98 9.74 -9.67
N TRP A 81 10.74 9.68 -9.18
CA TRP A 81 9.53 9.64 -10.00
C TRP A 81 8.51 10.66 -9.49
N GLU A 82 7.88 11.41 -10.39
CA GLU A 82 6.80 12.36 -10.05
C GLU A 82 5.48 11.62 -9.77
N LEU A 83 5.45 10.95 -8.63
CA LEU A 83 4.37 10.10 -8.16
C LEU A 83 4.09 10.32 -6.66
N GLU A 84 2.90 9.92 -6.24
CA GLU A 84 2.50 9.71 -4.85
C GLU A 84 2.30 8.21 -4.56
N ASP A 85 2.38 7.83 -3.29
CA ASP A 85 1.98 6.53 -2.73
C ASP A 85 2.52 5.32 -3.54
N PRO A 86 3.85 5.12 -3.58
CA PRO A 86 4.47 4.06 -4.38
C PRO A 86 4.09 2.66 -3.90
N TYR A 87 4.06 1.71 -4.83
CA TYR A 87 3.83 0.30 -4.56
C TYR A 87 4.61 -0.59 -5.54
N ILE A 88 4.90 -1.82 -5.12
CA ILE A 88 5.62 -2.80 -5.93
C ILE A 88 4.92 -4.16 -5.92
N GLN A 89 5.16 -4.94 -6.96
CA GLN A 89 4.79 -6.36 -7.03
C GLN A 89 5.88 -7.11 -7.80
N ASN A 90 6.10 -8.38 -7.43
CA ASN A 90 6.90 -9.31 -8.21
C ASN A 90 5.99 -10.11 -9.15
N VAL A 91 6.15 -9.89 -10.46
CA VAL A 91 5.44 -10.64 -11.50
C VAL A 91 6.46 -11.44 -12.28
N ARG A 92 6.60 -12.72 -11.93
CA ARG A 92 7.51 -13.69 -12.58
C ARG A 92 8.98 -13.22 -12.62
N GLY A 93 9.46 -12.61 -11.54
CA GLY A 93 10.84 -12.12 -11.41
C GLY A 93 11.06 -10.69 -11.91
N GLU A 94 10.06 -10.07 -12.53
CA GLU A 94 10.08 -8.67 -12.95
C GLU A 94 9.36 -7.78 -11.91
N MET A 95 9.95 -6.63 -11.58
CA MET A 95 9.30 -5.65 -10.74
C MET A 95 8.23 -4.92 -11.54
N ILE A 96 7.00 -4.96 -11.03
CA ILE A 96 5.96 -4.00 -11.40
C ILE A 96 5.92 -2.94 -10.32
N PHE A 97 6.28 -1.72 -10.68
CA PHE A 97 6.26 -0.55 -9.80
C PHE A 97 5.13 0.37 -10.23
N GLY A 98 4.45 1.00 -9.28
CA GLY A 98 3.49 2.03 -9.60
C GLY A 98 3.35 3.08 -8.53
N GLY A 99 2.59 4.11 -8.85
CA GLY A 99 2.27 5.24 -7.98
C GLY A 99 1.20 6.12 -8.63
N THR A 100 0.67 7.07 -7.88
CA THR A 100 -0.34 8.01 -8.39
C THR A 100 0.35 9.21 -9.03
N HIS A 101 0.16 9.41 -10.34
CA HIS A 101 0.60 10.62 -11.01
C HIS A 101 -0.48 11.69 -10.93
N VAL A 102 -0.14 12.91 -10.51
CA VAL A 102 -1.06 14.04 -10.34
C VAL A 102 -0.79 15.08 -11.43
N ARG A 103 -1.79 15.40 -12.25
CA ARG A 103 -1.70 16.46 -13.25
C ARG A 103 -2.31 17.74 -12.72
N LYS A 104 -1.60 18.87 -12.85
CA LYS A 104 -2.02 20.18 -12.37
C LYS A 104 -2.15 21.21 -13.49
N ASP A 105 -2.99 22.22 -13.25
CA ASP A 105 -3.04 23.48 -14.01
C ASP A 105 -3.13 24.64 -13.02
N GLY A 106 -2.14 25.55 -13.04
CA GLY A 106 -2.06 26.68 -12.11
C GLY A 106 -2.17 26.28 -10.62
N ASN A 107 -1.49 25.20 -10.21
CA ASN A 107 -1.56 24.56 -8.88
C ASN A 107 -2.87 23.84 -8.52
N LYS A 108 -3.90 23.87 -9.35
CA LYS A 108 -5.12 23.07 -9.16
C LYS A 108 -4.92 21.66 -9.70
N VAL A 109 -5.34 20.66 -8.95
CA VAL A 109 -5.35 19.27 -9.42
C VAL A 109 -6.43 19.11 -10.49
N LEU A 110 -6.02 18.81 -11.72
CA LEU A 110 -6.94 18.54 -12.82
C LEU A 110 -7.40 17.09 -12.82
N THR A 111 -6.46 16.16 -12.66
CA THR A 111 -6.70 14.71 -12.64
C THR A 111 -5.56 13.99 -11.93
N TYR A 112 -5.79 12.73 -11.60
CA TYR A 112 -4.78 11.81 -11.11
C TYR A 112 -5.07 10.40 -11.62
N ARG A 113 -4.03 9.59 -11.80
CA ARG A 113 -4.16 8.19 -12.22
C ARG A 113 -2.95 7.36 -11.81
N GLY A 114 -3.13 6.05 -11.64
CA GLY A 114 -2.02 5.14 -11.40
C GLY A 114 -1.11 5.04 -12.62
N TYR A 115 0.18 5.31 -12.48
CA TYR A 115 1.20 4.96 -13.48
C TYR A 115 1.84 3.64 -13.12
N PHE A 116 2.12 2.82 -14.14
CA PHE A 116 2.75 1.52 -13.99
C PHE A 116 4.04 1.47 -14.81
N TYR A 117 5.07 0.95 -14.15
CA TYR A 117 6.40 0.72 -14.67
C TYR A 117 6.76 -0.75 -14.49
N ARG A 118 7.64 -1.24 -15.35
CA ARG A 118 8.17 -2.60 -15.27
C ARG A 118 9.68 -2.65 -15.46
N GLY A 119 10.35 -3.60 -14.81
CA GLY A 119 11.79 -3.83 -14.98
C GLY A 119 12.48 -4.25 -13.69
N THR A 120 13.57 -3.57 -13.36
CA THR A 120 14.34 -3.76 -12.10
C THR A 120 14.24 -2.52 -11.22
N PRO A 121 14.54 -2.61 -9.91
CA PRO A 121 14.39 -1.48 -8.99
C PRO A 121 15.12 -0.18 -9.38
N VAL A 122 16.16 -0.27 -10.20
CA VAL A 122 16.96 0.88 -10.65
C VAL A 122 16.76 1.21 -12.14
N MET A 123 16.03 0.37 -12.88
CA MET A 123 15.73 0.57 -14.30
C MET A 123 14.29 0.17 -14.55
N LEU A 124 13.41 1.18 -14.46
CA LEU A 124 11.96 1.04 -14.57
C LEU A 124 11.46 1.74 -15.84
N ASN A 125 10.75 1.00 -16.69
CA ASN A 125 10.16 1.52 -17.91
C ASN A 125 8.66 1.70 -17.72
N TYR A 126 8.16 2.93 -17.89
CA TYR A 126 6.73 3.20 -17.94
C TYR A 126 6.09 2.42 -19.10
N PHE A 127 4.96 1.74 -18.85
CA PHE A 127 4.31 0.95 -19.90
C PHE A 127 2.78 1.10 -19.97
N THR A 128 2.11 1.48 -18.88
CA THR A 128 0.66 1.68 -18.90
C THR A 128 0.19 2.62 -17.78
N ALA A 129 -1.07 3.01 -17.83
CA ALA A 129 -1.73 3.78 -16.79
C ALA A 129 -3.10 3.19 -16.43
N GLY A 130 -3.59 3.52 -15.25
CA GLY A 130 -4.97 3.29 -14.83
C GLY A 130 -5.94 4.36 -15.33
N PRO A 131 -7.25 4.16 -15.11
CA PRO A 131 -8.29 5.14 -15.46
C PRO A 131 -8.07 6.48 -14.76
N ASP A 132 -8.62 7.55 -15.36
CA ASP A 132 -8.63 8.87 -14.74
C ASP A 132 -9.39 8.83 -13.39
N TYR A 133 -8.89 9.61 -12.44
CA TYR A 133 -9.38 9.69 -11.06
C TYR A 133 -9.35 8.36 -10.28
N MET A 134 -8.53 7.40 -10.71
CA MET A 134 -8.37 6.12 -10.02
C MET A 134 -6.96 5.95 -9.44
N LYS A 135 -6.90 5.72 -8.13
CA LYS A 135 -5.71 5.31 -7.36
C LYS A 135 -5.98 3.96 -6.68
N ASP A 136 -5.05 3.46 -5.87
CA ASP A 136 -5.18 2.19 -5.14
C ASP A 136 -5.41 0.96 -6.04
N ILE A 137 -4.85 1.00 -7.26
CA ILE A 137 -4.83 -0.16 -8.17
C ILE A 137 -3.64 -1.04 -7.76
N ARG A 138 -3.85 -2.35 -7.63
CA ARG A 138 -2.82 -3.32 -7.25
C ARG A 138 -2.91 -4.56 -8.12
N VAL A 139 -1.77 -5.21 -8.32
CA VAL A 139 -1.67 -6.46 -9.10
C VAL A 139 -1.05 -7.57 -8.27
N VAL A 140 -1.34 -8.82 -8.63
CA VAL A 140 -0.77 -10.01 -7.98
C VAL A 140 -0.74 -11.18 -8.96
N SER A 141 0.33 -11.96 -8.95
CA SER A 141 0.41 -13.20 -9.73
C SER A 141 -0.52 -14.24 -9.12
N LEU A 142 -1.34 -14.90 -9.95
CA LEU A 142 -2.22 -15.99 -9.53
C LEU A 142 -1.54 -17.35 -9.67
N GLN A 143 -2.09 -18.37 -9.01
CA GLN A 143 -1.54 -19.73 -9.02
C GLN A 143 -1.50 -20.34 -10.43
N ASP A 144 -2.45 -20.00 -11.28
CA ASP A 144 -2.52 -20.42 -12.69
C ASP A 144 -1.60 -19.59 -13.62
N GLY A 145 -0.83 -18.65 -13.06
CA GLY A 145 0.09 -17.78 -13.78
C GLY A 145 -0.56 -16.52 -14.36
N ARG A 146 -1.88 -16.36 -14.32
CA ARG A 146 -2.53 -15.10 -14.73
C ARG A 146 -2.21 -13.97 -13.75
N LEU A 147 -2.60 -12.75 -14.11
CA LEU A 147 -2.46 -11.56 -13.27
C LEU A 147 -3.83 -11.17 -12.71
N GLY A 148 -3.96 -11.17 -11.38
CA GLY A 148 -5.08 -10.56 -10.67
C GLY A 148 -4.89 -9.05 -10.57
N VAL A 149 -5.96 -8.29 -10.74
CA VAL A 149 -5.95 -6.82 -10.73
C VAL A 149 -7.05 -6.32 -9.81
N PHE A 150 -6.66 -5.70 -8.71
CA PHE A 150 -7.55 -4.94 -7.85
C PHE A 150 -7.64 -3.50 -8.37
N SER A 151 -8.87 -2.99 -8.48
CA SER A 151 -9.18 -1.60 -8.81
C SER A 151 -9.85 -0.91 -7.62
N ARG A 152 -9.90 0.42 -7.63
CA ARG A 152 -10.66 1.18 -6.64
C ARG A 152 -11.46 2.29 -7.30
N PHE A 153 -12.71 1.98 -7.61
CA PHE A 153 -13.66 2.98 -8.08
C PHE A 153 -14.11 3.88 -6.92
N ARG A 154 -14.02 5.20 -7.12
CA ARG A 154 -14.46 6.18 -6.14
C ARG A 154 -15.00 7.40 -6.83
N THR A 155 -16.27 7.69 -6.57
CA THR A 155 -16.95 8.95 -6.91
C THR A 155 -17.50 9.56 -5.63
N GLU A 156 -18.23 10.67 -5.75
CA GLU A 156 -18.97 11.25 -4.61
C GLU A 156 -20.10 10.33 -4.11
N VAL A 157 -20.64 9.47 -4.97
CA VAL A 157 -21.82 8.64 -4.70
C VAL A 157 -21.44 7.20 -4.36
N GLU A 158 -20.43 6.67 -5.03
CA GLU A 158 -20.12 5.24 -4.98
C GLU A 158 -18.63 5.01 -4.76
N VAL A 159 -18.32 4.07 -3.86
CA VAL A 159 -16.96 3.61 -3.60
C VAL A 159 -16.96 2.09 -3.50
N TYR A 160 -16.11 1.43 -4.28
CA TYR A 160 -15.86 0.00 -4.16
C TYR A 160 -14.44 -0.37 -4.58
N VAL A 161 -13.98 -1.51 -4.08
CA VAL A 161 -12.82 -2.22 -4.63
C VAL A 161 -13.34 -3.23 -5.63
N GLY A 162 -12.73 -3.28 -6.81
CA GLY A 162 -13.05 -4.25 -7.85
C GLY A 162 -11.94 -5.27 -8.04
N PHE A 163 -12.26 -6.39 -8.66
CA PHE A 163 -11.28 -7.42 -9.06
C PHE A 163 -11.57 -7.96 -10.46
N THR A 164 -10.51 -8.06 -11.27
CA THR A 164 -10.50 -8.73 -12.58
C THR A 164 -9.21 -9.51 -12.78
N THR A 165 -9.12 -10.27 -13.85
CA THR A 165 -7.93 -11.06 -14.21
C THR A 165 -7.56 -10.83 -15.66
N VAL A 166 -6.27 -10.84 -15.97
CA VAL A 166 -5.74 -10.87 -17.34
C VAL A 166 -4.64 -11.91 -17.49
N ASP A 167 -4.32 -12.30 -18.71
CA ASP A 167 -3.37 -13.39 -18.98
C ASP A 167 -1.93 -13.02 -18.62
N SER A 168 -1.54 -11.75 -18.81
CA SER A 168 -0.21 -11.24 -18.48
C SER A 168 -0.25 -9.74 -18.19
N VAL A 169 0.87 -9.20 -17.69
CA VAL A 169 1.03 -7.75 -17.47
C VAL A 169 0.90 -6.92 -18.75
N ASP A 170 1.16 -7.50 -19.92
CA ASP A 170 1.01 -6.83 -21.23
C ASP A 170 -0.46 -6.51 -21.55
N HIS A 171 -1.39 -7.21 -20.89
CA HIS A 171 -2.82 -7.01 -21.03
C HIS A 171 -3.38 -6.02 -19.98
N LEU A 172 -2.53 -5.43 -19.13
CA LEU A 172 -2.94 -4.43 -18.15
C LEU A 172 -3.22 -3.10 -18.83
N THR A 173 -4.50 -2.82 -19.06
CA THR A 173 -4.97 -1.59 -19.71
C THR A 173 -5.97 -0.83 -18.83
N MET A 174 -6.14 0.46 -19.12
CA MET A 174 -7.16 1.30 -18.47
C MET A 174 -8.56 0.65 -18.54
N ALA A 175 -8.93 0.10 -19.71
CA ALA A 175 -10.24 -0.51 -19.93
C ALA A 175 -10.43 -1.76 -19.06
N VAL A 176 -9.40 -2.63 -18.97
CA VAL A 176 -9.42 -3.80 -18.08
C VAL A 176 -9.63 -3.36 -16.63
N ILE A 177 -8.84 -2.39 -16.15
CA ILE A 177 -8.92 -1.91 -14.76
C ILE A 177 -10.32 -1.33 -14.47
N ALA A 178 -10.86 -0.53 -15.38
CA ALA A 178 -12.20 0.06 -15.25
C ALA A 178 -13.32 -0.99 -15.27
N SER A 179 -13.12 -2.12 -15.94
CA SER A 179 -14.12 -3.21 -16.04
C SER A 179 -14.16 -4.13 -14.81
N ALA A 180 -13.28 -3.93 -13.83
CA ALA A 180 -13.16 -4.79 -12.68
C ALA A 180 -14.44 -4.79 -11.83
N LYS A 181 -14.95 -6.00 -11.57
CA LYS A 181 -16.24 -6.16 -10.88
C LYS A 181 -16.06 -5.96 -9.38
N PRO A 182 -17.01 -5.31 -8.67
CA PRO A 182 -16.94 -5.10 -7.22
C PRO A 182 -16.73 -6.39 -6.42
N ILE A 183 -16.03 -6.27 -5.28
CA ILE A 183 -15.92 -7.31 -4.24
C ILE A 183 -16.55 -6.80 -2.93
N ASP A 184 -16.99 -7.71 -2.06
CA ASP A 184 -17.65 -7.35 -0.78
C ASP A 184 -16.64 -6.97 0.33
N PHE A 185 -15.88 -5.90 0.07
CA PHE A 185 -14.89 -5.35 1.01
C PHE A 185 -15.32 -3.99 1.57
N ILE A 186 -15.73 -3.05 0.70
CA ILE A 186 -16.15 -1.71 1.14
C ILE A 186 -17.57 -1.77 1.70
N LYS A 187 -17.75 -1.30 2.94
CA LYS A 187 -19.05 -1.28 3.63
C LYS A 187 -19.66 0.14 3.59
N PRO A 188 -20.99 0.29 3.76
CA PRO A 188 -21.65 1.59 3.73
C PRO A 188 -21.00 2.62 4.69
N GLY A 189 -20.77 3.84 4.19
CA GLY A 189 -20.15 4.92 4.96
C GLY A 189 -18.63 4.82 5.11
N THR A 190 -17.98 3.90 4.41
CA THR A 190 -16.51 3.74 4.42
C THR A 190 -15.93 3.81 3.01
N TRP A 191 -14.63 4.06 2.94
CA TRP A 191 -13.82 3.87 1.73
C TRP A 191 -12.54 3.14 2.10
N GLY A 192 -11.81 2.65 1.11
CA GLY A 192 -10.61 1.87 1.35
C GLY A 192 -9.96 1.44 0.05
N GLY A 193 -9.01 0.52 0.17
CA GLY A 193 -8.29 -0.06 -0.95
C GLY A 193 -7.32 -1.15 -0.50
N VAL A 194 -6.87 -1.94 -1.47
CA VAL A 194 -5.75 -2.88 -1.30
C VAL A 194 -4.45 -2.10 -1.45
N ASN A 195 -3.51 -2.31 -0.52
CA ASN A 195 -2.19 -1.70 -0.53
C ASN A 195 -1.12 -2.71 -0.97
N GLN A 196 -1.23 -3.97 -0.55
CA GLN A 196 -0.38 -5.06 -1.00
C GLN A 196 -1.18 -6.37 -1.06
N ALA A 197 -1.01 -7.13 -2.14
CA ALA A 197 -1.66 -8.42 -2.33
C ALA A 197 -0.61 -9.53 -2.47
N TYR A 198 -0.88 -10.66 -1.82
CA TYR A 198 0.00 -11.82 -1.72
C TYR A 198 -0.72 -13.06 -2.21
N LEU A 199 -0.10 -13.81 -3.10
CA LEU A 199 -0.57 -15.17 -3.40
C LEU A 199 -0.32 -16.04 -2.17
N LEU A 200 -1.34 -16.79 -1.73
CA LEU A 200 -1.21 -17.76 -0.65
C LEU A 200 -1.08 -19.17 -1.21
N SER A 201 -0.52 -20.10 -0.43
CA SER A 201 -0.33 -21.49 -0.82
C SER A 201 -1.64 -22.25 -1.08
N SER A 202 -2.76 -21.71 -0.60
CA SER A 202 -4.12 -22.20 -0.89
C SER A 202 -4.67 -21.78 -2.25
N GLY A 203 -3.96 -20.92 -3.00
CA GLY A 203 -4.44 -20.30 -4.24
C GLY A 203 -5.28 -19.03 -4.02
N LYS A 204 -5.66 -18.73 -2.77
CA LYS A 204 -6.32 -17.47 -2.38
C LYS A 204 -5.32 -16.32 -2.35
N ILE A 205 -5.84 -15.10 -2.21
CA ILE A 205 -5.07 -13.86 -2.17
C ILE A 205 -5.19 -13.25 -0.78
N GLY A 206 -4.09 -13.17 -0.04
CA GLY A 206 -4.02 -12.37 1.19
C GLY A 206 -3.86 -10.90 0.84
N CYS A 207 -4.73 -10.05 1.35
CA CYS A 207 -4.73 -8.61 1.08
C CYS A 207 -4.41 -7.85 2.36
N ILE A 208 -3.40 -6.97 2.28
CA ILE A 208 -3.17 -5.89 3.24
C ILE A 208 -3.68 -4.61 2.62
N GLY A 209 -4.45 -3.83 3.38
CA GLY A 209 -5.10 -2.65 2.86
C GLY A 209 -5.36 -1.59 3.93
N HIS A 210 -6.19 -0.63 3.54
CA HIS A 210 -6.74 0.36 4.43
C HIS A 210 -8.26 0.39 4.32
N THR A 211 -8.90 0.64 5.46
CA THR A 211 -10.29 1.10 5.51
C THR A 211 -10.33 2.43 6.23
N ALA A 212 -11.21 3.31 5.78
CA ALA A 212 -11.32 4.67 6.24
C ALA A 212 -12.77 5.13 6.35
N TYR A 213 -13.00 6.05 7.28
CA TYR A 213 -14.31 6.63 7.53
C TYR A 213 -14.17 8.01 8.19
N SER A 214 -15.22 8.82 8.06
CA SER A 214 -15.31 10.11 8.74
C SER A 214 -15.75 9.91 10.20
N ASP A 215 -15.10 10.63 11.11
CA ASP A 215 -15.45 10.71 12.53
C ASP A 215 -15.30 12.16 13.01
N THR A 216 -15.59 12.39 14.29
CA THR A 216 -15.44 13.69 14.93
C THR A 216 -14.61 13.57 16.19
N LYS A 217 -13.68 14.49 16.39
CA LYS A 217 -12.89 14.58 17.63
C LYS A 217 -13.80 14.95 18.82
N SER A 218 -13.30 14.76 20.04
CA SER A 218 -13.96 15.25 21.25
C SER A 218 -14.13 16.78 21.25
N SER A 219 -13.26 17.52 20.54
CA SER A 219 -13.36 18.97 20.33
C SER A 219 -14.49 19.39 19.37
N GLY A 220 -15.12 18.44 18.64
CA GLY A 220 -16.10 18.73 17.59
C GLY A 220 -15.50 18.93 16.20
N GLU A 221 -14.17 18.96 16.07
CA GLU A 221 -13.47 19.09 14.79
C GLU A 221 -13.53 17.78 13.97
N PRO A 222 -13.49 17.86 12.62
CA PRO A 222 -13.52 16.67 11.77
C PRO A 222 -12.27 15.81 11.94
N LEU A 223 -12.47 14.49 11.91
CA LEU A 223 -11.42 13.49 11.92
C LEU A 223 -11.63 12.54 10.74
N THR A 224 -10.58 12.26 9.99
CA THR A 224 -10.61 11.24 8.94
C THR A 224 -9.78 10.07 9.41
N VAL A 225 -10.46 8.99 9.79
CA VAL A 225 -9.81 7.81 10.36
C VAL A 225 -9.38 6.90 9.22
N TYR A 226 -8.13 6.45 9.23
CA TYR A 226 -7.63 5.36 8.39
C TYR A 226 -7.00 4.29 9.28
N ILE A 227 -7.35 3.04 9.05
CA ILE A 227 -6.83 1.89 9.79
C ILE A 227 -6.24 0.86 8.83
N ASN A 228 -5.19 0.16 9.28
CA ASN A 228 -4.62 -0.97 8.55
C ASN A 228 -5.54 -2.18 8.74
N VAL A 229 -5.91 -2.82 7.63
CA VAL A 229 -6.79 -4.00 7.62
C VAL A 229 -6.16 -5.13 6.81
N SER A 230 -6.61 -6.34 7.08
CA SER A 230 -6.36 -7.48 6.21
C SER A 230 -7.66 -8.22 5.89
N PHE A 231 -7.67 -8.92 4.76
CA PHE A 231 -8.69 -9.91 4.41
C PHE A 231 -8.08 -10.94 3.47
N VAL A 232 -8.75 -12.07 3.30
CA VAL A 232 -8.41 -13.09 2.30
C VAL A 232 -9.48 -13.07 1.22
N PHE A 233 -9.05 -13.06 -0.04
CA PHE A 233 -9.93 -13.06 -1.20
C PHE A 233 -9.75 -14.32 -2.02
N ASP A 234 -10.85 -15.00 -2.32
CA ASP A 234 -10.86 -16.14 -3.22
C ASP A 234 -11.12 -15.66 -4.66
N PRO A 235 -10.15 -15.76 -5.58
CA PRO A 235 -10.31 -15.25 -6.94
C PRO A 235 -11.29 -16.06 -7.79
N GLU A 236 -11.63 -17.30 -7.40
CA GLU A 236 -12.57 -18.15 -8.12
C GLU A 236 -14.01 -17.89 -7.66
N THR A 237 -14.25 -17.94 -6.34
CA THR A 237 -15.59 -17.75 -5.77
C THR A 237 -15.95 -16.28 -5.56
N ARG A 238 -14.94 -15.40 -5.59
CA ARG A 238 -15.01 -13.96 -5.29
C ARG A 238 -15.43 -13.63 -3.86
N GLN A 239 -15.28 -14.59 -2.94
CA GLN A 239 -15.58 -14.39 -1.52
C GLN A 239 -14.45 -13.63 -0.81
N VAL A 240 -14.84 -12.80 0.17
CA VAL A 240 -13.95 -12.09 1.08
C VAL A 240 -14.12 -12.72 2.46
N ASP A 241 -13.03 -13.26 2.99
CA ASP A 241 -12.96 -13.95 4.28
C ASP A 241 -11.99 -13.23 5.23
N ALA A 242 -12.08 -13.57 6.53
CA ALA A 242 -11.13 -13.16 7.56
C ALA A 242 -10.81 -11.64 7.58
N GLU A 243 -11.82 -10.80 7.30
CA GLU A 243 -11.68 -9.36 7.39
C GLU A 243 -11.41 -8.92 8.84
N GLN A 244 -10.29 -8.23 9.07
CA GLN A 244 -9.87 -7.80 10.40
C GLN A 244 -9.06 -6.50 10.38
N VAL A 245 -9.07 -5.79 11.51
CA VAL A 245 -8.17 -4.66 11.79
C VAL A 245 -6.84 -5.21 12.30
N ILE A 246 -5.73 -4.78 11.70
CA ILE A 246 -4.39 -5.26 12.03
C ILE A 246 -3.46 -4.16 12.54
N GLY A 247 -3.88 -2.90 12.43
CA GLY A 247 -3.09 -1.76 12.89
C GLY A 247 -3.89 -0.46 12.89
N THR A 248 -3.59 0.41 13.83
CA THR A 248 -4.14 1.77 13.94
C THR A 248 -2.99 2.72 14.27
N LYS A 249 -3.19 4.04 14.15
CA LYS A 249 -2.13 5.02 14.45
C LYS A 249 -1.56 4.88 15.86
N SER A 250 -2.37 4.47 16.83
CA SER A 250 -1.96 4.26 18.23
C SER A 250 -1.02 3.05 18.43
N CYS A 251 -0.85 2.20 17.42
CA CYS A 251 0.08 1.08 17.46
C CYS A 251 1.53 1.51 17.19
N TYR A 252 1.72 2.65 16.52
CA TYR A 252 3.02 3.21 16.14
C TYR A 252 3.48 4.25 17.17
N PRO A 253 4.78 4.58 17.25
CA PRO A 253 5.24 5.65 18.12
C PRO A 253 4.57 6.99 17.77
N ALA A 254 4.37 7.83 18.78
CA ALA A 254 3.70 9.11 18.60
C ALA A 254 4.47 10.02 17.63
N CYS A 255 3.77 10.54 16.62
CA CYS A 255 4.29 11.50 15.66
C CYS A 255 3.19 12.47 15.19
N PRO A 256 3.52 13.71 14.84
CA PRO A 256 2.55 14.69 14.36
C PRO A 256 1.96 14.24 13.02
N ALA A 257 0.66 14.44 12.82
CA ALA A 257 0.06 14.27 11.49
C ALA A 257 0.30 15.51 10.62
N LYS A 258 0.21 15.34 9.29
CA LYS A 258 0.40 16.43 8.33
C LYS A 258 -0.62 17.57 8.49
N ILE A 259 -1.87 17.20 8.80
CA ILE A 259 -2.96 18.11 9.20
C ILE A 259 -3.75 17.51 10.36
N PRO A 260 -4.47 18.34 11.15
CA PRO A 260 -5.24 17.88 12.31
C PRO A 260 -6.27 16.78 12.00
N ALA A 261 -6.84 16.76 10.79
CA ALA A 261 -7.83 15.76 10.41
C ALA A 261 -7.24 14.35 10.25
N LEU A 262 -5.91 14.19 10.17
CA LEU A 262 -5.22 12.91 9.96
C LEU A 262 -4.55 12.36 11.24
N GLU A 263 -4.98 12.84 12.41
CA GLU A 263 -4.45 12.40 13.71
C GLU A 263 -4.70 10.92 14.05
N ASP A 264 -5.63 10.26 13.35
CA ASP A 264 -5.89 8.81 13.44
C ASP A 264 -5.84 8.17 12.05
N CYS A 265 -4.81 8.53 11.28
CA CYS A 265 -4.57 8.03 9.93
C CYS A 265 -3.32 7.13 9.87
N VAL A 266 -3.50 5.89 9.42
CA VAL A 266 -2.42 5.02 8.93
C VAL A 266 -2.77 4.46 7.56
N PHE A 267 -1.81 4.50 6.64
CA PHE A 267 -1.96 4.04 5.26
C PHE A 267 -0.97 2.91 4.99
N ALA A 268 -1.49 1.67 4.89
CA ALA A 268 -0.64 0.49 4.88
C ALA A 268 0.32 0.44 3.68
N SER A 269 1.50 -0.11 3.89
CA SER A 269 2.48 -0.38 2.84
C SER A 269 2.52 -1.88 2.51
N GLY A 270 2.58 -2.74 3.53
CA GLY A 270 2.59 -4.19 3.37
C GLY A 270 3.19 -4.89 4.58
N VAL A 271 3.33 -6.21 4.49
CA VAL A 271 3.93 -7.05 5.52
C VAL A 271 5.18 -7.75 4.98
N VAL A 272 6.18 -7.92 5.83
CA VAL A 272 7.35 -8.75 5.58
C VAL A 272 7.38 -9.86 6.62
N MET A 273 7.50 -11.11 6.18
CA MET A 273 7.61 -12.26 7.08
C MET A 273 8.92 -12.19 7.87
N ARG A 274 8.85 -12.60 9.14
CA ARG A 274 10.01 -12.74 10.03
C ARG A 274 10.33 -14.21 10.27
N ASP A 275 11.57 -14.48 10.68
CA ASP A 275 12.04 -15.82 11.03
C ASP A 275 11.31 -16.42 12.25
N ASP A 276 10.75 -15.57 13.11
CA ASP A 276 9.96 -15.97 14.29
C ASP A 276 8.49 -16.32 13.98
N GLY A 277 8.11 -16.32 12.69
CA GLY A 277 6.75 -16.63 12.23
C GLY A 277 5.77 -15.46 12.32
N LYS A 278 6.20 -14.30 12.85
CA LYS A 278 5.41 -13.06 12.83
C LYS A 278 5.61 -12.28 11.54
N CYS A 279 4.96 -11.13 11.46
CA CYS A 279 5.14 -10.19 10.36
C CYS A 279 5.50 -8.81 10.88
N ASP A 280 6.37 -8.13 10.14
CA ASP A 280 6.54 -6.70 10.24
C ASP A 280 5.56 -6.00 9.28
N LEU A 281 4.55 -5.34 9.83
CA LEU A 281 3.62 -4.47 9.10
C LEU A 281 4.23 -3.07 8.98
N TYR A 282 4.40 -2.62 7.74
CA TYR A 282 4.85 -1.28 7.39
C TYR A 282 3.63 -0.42 7.01
N SER A 283 3.64 0.84 7.43
CA SER A 283 2.56 1.78 7.14
C SER A 283 3.05 3.22 7.20
N GLY A 284 2.55 4.04 6.29
CA GLY A 284 2.54 5.49 6.49
C GLY A 284 1.73 5.86 7.72
N VAL A 285 2.21 6.83 8.50
CA VAL A 285 1.64 7.26 9.77
C VAL A 285 1.39 8.77 9.73
N GLY A 286 0.11 9.16 9.68
CA GLY A 286 -0.32 10.56 9.67
C GLY A 286 0.20 11.38 8.49
N ASP A 287 0.47 10.77 7.35
CA ASP A 287 1.04 11.39 6.14
C ASP A 287 2.36 12.16 6.38
N THR A 288 3.21 11.67 7.28
CA THR A 288 4.50 12.33 7.62
C THR A 288 5.64 11.38 7.92
N HIS A 289 5.35 10.17 8.44
CA HIS A 289 6.35 9.17 8.78
C HIS A 289 5.99 7.82 8.18
N GLU A 290 6.98 6.95 8.06
CA GLU A 290 6.79 5.51 7.85
C GLU A 290 7.05 4.79 9.17
N GLY A 291 6.20 3.83 9.53
CA GLY A 291 6.31 3.05 10.75
C GLY A 291 6.36 1.56 10.48
N ARG A 292 6.92 0.81 11.43
CA ARG A 292 6.89 -0.65 11.45
C ARG A 292 6.37 -1.14 12.79
N ILE A 293 5.38 -2.03 12.76
CA ILE A 293 4.93 -2.79 13.93
C ILE A 293 5.06 -4.28 13.67
N THR A 294 5.45 -5.05 14.69
CA THR A 294 5.43 -6.52 14.61
C THR A 294 4.08 -7.03 15.08
N ILE A 295 3.41 -7.84 14.26
CA ILE A 295 2.07 -8.42 14.48
C ILE A 295 2.07 -9.94 14.23
N ASP A 296 1.02 -10.62 14.68
CA ASP A 296 0.75 -12.00 14.27
C ASP A 296 0.46 -12.08 12.76
N TYR A 297 0.77 -13.23 12.13
CA TYR A 297 0.53 -13.43 10.69
C TYR A 297 -0.97 -13.27 10.35
N PRO A 298 -1.36 -12.28 9.52
CA PRO A 298 -2.76 -11.92 9.36
C PRO A 298 -3.58 -12.88 8.49
N PHE A 299 -2.93 -13.87 7.86
CA PHE A 299 -3.59 -14.86 6.98
C PHE A 299 -3.49 -16.29 7.54
N GLU A 300 -3.25 -16.43 8.84
CA GLU A 300 -3.22 -17.72 9.52
C GLU A 300 -4.48 -18.56 9.21
N GLY A 301 -4.29 -19.84 8.91
CA GLY A 301 -5.36 -20.74 8.46
C GLY A 301 -5.71 -20.69 6.97
N TYR A 302 -5.19 -19.73 6.19
CA TYR A 302 -5.43 -19.61 4.74
C TYR A 302 -4.21 -19.93 3.87
N GLY A 303 -3.12 -20.40 4.48
CA GLY A 303 -1.88 -20.76 3.81
C GLY A 303 -0.79 -19.70 3.98
N SER A 304 0.44 -20.08 3.68
CA SER A 304 1.62 -19.21 3.71
C SER A 304 1.69 -18.35 2.45
N ILE A 305 2.32 -17.18 2.54
CA ILE A 305 2.65 -16.37 1.36
C ILE A 305 3.56 -17.18 0.42
N VAL A 306 3.27 -17.12 -0.88
CA VAL A 306 4.04 -17.77 -1.95
C VAL A 306 4.79 -16.71 -2.74
N GLY A 307 6.06 -17.00 -3.04
CA GLY A 307 6.97 -16.06 -3.68
C GLY A 307 7.56 -15.07 -2.69
N ASP A 308 8.30 -14.10 -3.21
CA ASP A 308 8.98 -13.09 -2.43
C ASP A 308 9.06 -11.76 -3.20
N PHE A 309 9.49 -10.71 -2.50
CA PHE A 309 9.91 -9.45 -3.10
C PHE A 309 11.43 -9.39 -3.19
N SER A 310 12.07 -10.43 -3.73
CA SER A 310 13.48 -10.45 -4.07
C SER A 310 13.65 -10.30 -5.58
N PHE A 311 14.33 -9.23 -5.99
CA PHE A 311 14.49 -8.91 -7.41
C PHE A 311 15.91 -9.22 -7.90
N PRO A 312 16.05 -9.99 -9.00
CA PRO A 312 17.35 -10.28 -9.58
C PRO A 312 17.96 -9.04 -10.25
N MET A 313 19.26 -9.09 -10.52
CA MET A 313 19.85 -8.15 -11.47
C MET A 313 19.30 -8.43 -12.85
N ALA A 314 19.14 -7.39 -13.69
CA ALA A 314 18.87 -7.61 -15.09
C ALA A 314 19.98 -8.53 -15.64
N SER A 315 19.61 -9.68 -16.21
CA SER A 315 20.54 -10.46 -17.00
C SER A 315 21.05 -9.53 -18.10
N SER A 316 22.36 -9.35 -18.21
CA SER A 316 22.96 -8.77 -19.41
C SER A 316 22.47 -9.58 -20.60
N LEU A 317 21.56 -9.00 -21.39
CA LEU A 317 21.23 -9.50 -22.72
C LEU A 317 22.48 -9.46 -23.61
#